data_AF-A0A7S4DMC2-F1
#
_entry.id   AF-A0A7S4DMC2-F1
#
_cell.length_a   1.000
_cell.length_b   1.000
_cell.length_c   1.000
_cell.angle_alpha   90.00
_cell.angle_beta   90.00
_cell.angle_gamma   90.00
#
_symmetry.space_group_name_H-M   'P 1'
#
loop_
_entity.id
_entity.type
_entity.pdbx_description
1 polymer ?
#
loop_
_entity_poly.entity_id
_entity_poly.type
_entity_poly.pdbx_seq_one_letter_code
_entity_poly.pdbx_strand_id
1 'polypeptide(L)'
;MRVNGGSGLAVSFLAVTMVLVFLVGRGSPLRSSVSGTPRKIWLSRAAQRAGPCGGRVMSSSPARVSSMPSLRGPDGGSRRSTRCCVERVGDAELSLEALTDTAKDAAFLEASIQTSLDKEWIKQDIHGVIGSEVGRLYTKFRGDGVDDVTLMVLEIGGFLSDPKLFDMGDAFVGGWDVANMVGDLLIARIAGPDGADCACSDVVAIPAEE
;
A
#
# COMPACT_ATOMS: atom_id res chain seq x y z
N MET A 1 62.13 51.83 6.29
CA MET A 1 60.88 51.52 7.00
C MET A 1 60.37 50.16 6.52
N ARG A 2 60.17 49.22 7.46
CA ARG A 2 59.08 48.21 7.58
C ARG A 2 57.89 48.41 6.58
N VAL A 3 57.14 47.44 6.04
CA VAL A 3 56.96 45.98 6.18
C VAL A 3 56.11 45.47 4.98
N ASN A 4 56.23 44.16 4.68
CA ASN A 4 55.20 43.16 4.29
C ASN A 4 54.14 43.37 3.18
N GLY A 5 53.95 42.29 2.41
CA GLY A 5 52.69 41.85 1.77
C GLY A 5 52.96 41.24 0.40
N GLY A 6 52.58 40.02 0.04
CA GLY A 6 51.75 38.99 0.66
C GLY A 6 51.53 37.92 -0.41
N SER A 7 51.64 36.65 -0.03
CA SER A 7 51.62 35.48 -0.91
C SER A 7 50.29 35.29 -1.63
N GLY A 8 50.33 35.18 -2.97
CA GLY A 8 49.23 34.68 -3.79
C GLY A 8 49.57 33.29 -4.32
N LEU A 9 49.11 32.24 -3.63
CA LEU A 9 49.18 30.87 -4.13
C LEU A 9 47.84 30.54 -4.80
N ALA A 10 47.89 30.44 -6.14
CA ALA A 10 46.82 29.92 -6.96
C ALA A 10 46.66 28.42 -6.68
N VAL A 11 45.45 28.00 -6.29
CA VAL A 11 45.10 26.58 -6.14
C VAL A 11 44.63 26.07 -7.50
N SER A 12 45.44 25.21 -8.11
CA SER A 12 45.08 24.37 -9.26
C SER A 12 44.91 22.95 -8.78
N PHE A 13 43.70 22.38 -8.76
CA PHE A 13 43.46 20.94 -8.60
C PHE A 13 42.04 20.64 -9.08
N LEU A 14 41.71 19.54 -9.76
CA LEU A 14 42.42 18.61 -10.61
C LEU A 14 41.28 17.75 -11.18
N ALA A 15 41.26 17.54 -12.49
CA ALA A 15 40.37 16.57 -13.12
C ALA A 15 40.74 15.18 -12.61
N VAL A 16 39.85 14.50 -11.89
CA VAL A 16 40.03 13.10 -11.51
C VAL A 16 39.13 12.23 -12.38
N THR A 17 39.74 11.74 -13.45
CA THR A 17 39.35 10.57 -14.21
C THR A 17 39.50 9.34 -13.30
N MET A 18 38.41 8.71 -12.86
CA MET A 18 38.53 7.41 -12.17
C MET A 18 38.24 6.27 -13.14
N VAL A 19 39.33 5.58 -13.46
CA VAL A 19 39.46 4.43 -14.35
C VAL A 19 38.99 3.15 -13.66
N LEU A 20 38.24 2.36 -14.43
CA LEU A 20 37.86 0.97 -14.20
C LEU A 20 39.08 0.08 -13.91
N VAL A 21 39.14 -0.62 -12.77
CA VAL A 21 40.08 -1.73 -12.56
C VAL A 21 39.31 -2.97 -12.13
N PHE A 22 39.19 -3.91 -13.07
CA PHE A 22 38.93 -5.32 -12.83
C PHE A 22 40.15 -5.95 -12.15
N LEU A 23 39.96 -6.62 -11.02
CA LEU A 23 40.93 -7.58 -10.48
C LEU A 23 40.21 -8.87 -10.07
N VAL A 24 40.42 -9.88 -10.91
CA VAL A 24 40.19 -11.30 -10.65
C VAL A 24 41.20 -11.77 -9.60
N GLY A 25 40.73 -12.38 -8.51
CA GLY A 25 41.58 -12.99 -7.49
C GLY A 25 40.86 -14.16 -6.78
N ARG A 26 41.28 -15.38 -7.09
CA ARG A 26 40.78 -16.66 -6.55
C ARG A 26 41.30 -16.90 -5.12
N GLY A 27 40.39 -17.31 -4.23
CA GLY A 27 40.54 -18.47 -3.32
C GLY A 27 41.43 -18.37 -2.07
N SER A 28 40.81 -18.39 -0.89
CA SER A 28 40.77 -19.58 0.00
C SER A 28 40.24 -19.25 1.41
N PRO A 29 39.73 -20.24 2.16
CA PRO A 29 38.77 -20.06 3.25
C PRO A 29 39.43 -20.05 4.63
N LEU A 30 38.90 -19.26 5.57
CA LEU A 30 39.02 -19.56 6.98
C LEU A 30 37.70 -19.31 7.72
N ARG A 31 37.38 -20.36 8.47
CA ARG A 31 36.25 -20.64 9.32
C ARG A 31 36.43 -19.88 10.63
N SER A 32 35.45 -19.09 11.06
CA SER A 32 35.30 -18.74 12.48
C SER A 32 33.83 -18.70 12.85
N SER A 33 33.45 -19.79 13.51
CA SER A 33 32.24 -19.96 14.30
C SER A 33 32.23 -18.92 15.42
N VAL A 34 31.19 -18.09 15.47
CA VAL A 34 30.78 -17.40 16.69
C VAL A 34 29.29 -17.66 16.88
N SER A 35 29.02 -18.60 17.77
CA SER A 35 27.75 -18.80 18.44
C SER A 35 27.43 -17.57 19.29
N GLY A 36 26.35 -16.86 18.96
CA GLY A 36 25.80 -15.75 19.74
C GLY A 36 24.27 -15.81 19.72
N THR A 37 23.71 -16.12 20.88
CA THR A 37 22.31 -16.41 21.24
C THR A 37 21.22 -15.44 20.77
N PRO A 38 19.95 -15.91 20.74
CA PRO A 38 18.80 -15.19 20.18
C PRO A 38 18.26 -14.13 21.14
N ARG A 39 17.97 -12.92 20.63
CA ARG A 39 17.13 -11.96 21.35
C ARG A 39 15.68 -12.16 20.96
N LYS A 40 14.96 -12.81 21.87
CA LYS A 40 13.50 -12.85 21.96
C LYS A 40 12.96 -11.48 22.42
N ILE A 41 11.66 -11.31 22.17
CA ILE A 41 10.68 -10.44 22.86
C ILE A 41 10.39 -9.10 22.15
N TRP A 42 9.36 -9.11 21.30
CA TRP A 42 8.23 -8.19 21.44
C TRP A 42 6.93 -8.99 21.27
N LEU A 43 6.38 -9.37 22.42
CA LEU A 43 5.03 -9.91 22.59
C LEU A 43 4.26 -8.81 23.30
N SER A 44 3.49 -8.01 22.56
CA SER A 44 2.46 -7.16 23.16
C SER A 44 1.10 -7.70 22.74
N ARG A 45 0.60 -8.52 23.67
CA ARG A 45 -0.73 -9.12 23.72
C ARG A 45 -1.72 -8.02 24.07
N ALA A 46 -2.41 -7.44 23.09
CA ALA A 46 -3.62 -6.66 23.33
C ALA A 46 -4.84 -7.57 23.11
N ALA A 47 -5.27 -8.21 24.19
CA ALA A 47 -6.56 -8.87 24.26
C ALA A 47 -7.66 -7.80 24.20
N GLN A 48 -8.37 -7.68 23.09
CA GLN A 48 -9.67 -7.03 23.06
C GLN A 48 -10.76 -8.09 23.02
N ARG A 49 -11.53 -8.09 24.11
CA ARG A 49 -12.65 -8.98 24.41
C ARG A 49 -13.78 -8.70 23.42
N ALA A 50 -14.11 -9.69 22.58
CA ALA A 50 -15.42 -9.75 21.94
C ALA A 50 -16.47 -10.00 23.04
N GLY A 51 -17.22 -8.96 23.40
CA GLY A 51 -18.40 -9.08 24.26
C GLY A 51 -19.61 -9.54 23.45
N PRO A 52 -20.52 -10.35 24.02
CA PRO A 52 -21.77 -10.74 23.37
C PRO A 52 -22.77 -9.57 23.40
N CYS A 53 -23.16 -9.07 22.22
CA CYS A 53 -24.25 -8.13 22.08
C CYS A 53 -25.59 -8.86 22.27
N GLY A 54 -25.98 -9.06 23.54
CA GLY A 54 -27.34 -9.39 23.95
C GLY A 54 -28.24 -8.16 23.89
N GLY A 55 -29.45 -8.35 23.35
CA GLY A 55 -30.36 -7.26 22.99
C GLY A 55 -31.02 -6.50 24.14
N ARG A 56 -31.69 -5.40 23.78
CA ARG A 56 -32.84 -4.90 24.52
C ARG A 56 -33.79 -4.14 23.59
N VAL A 57 -34.99 -4.69 23.51
CA VAL A 57 -36.23 -4.09 22.99
C VAL A 57 -36.62 -2.92 23.89
N MET A 58 -36.89 -1.75 23.32
CA MET A 58 -37.87 -0.82 23.90
C MET A 58 -38.71 -0.18 22.80
N SER A 59 -39.98 -0.55 22.85
CA SER A 59 -41.13 0.02 22.16
C SER A 59 -41.48 1.42 22.68
N SER A 60 -41.81 2.35 21.80
CA SER A 60 -42.93 3.29 21.99
C SER A 60 -43.33 3.96 20.66
N SER A 61 -44.48 3.53 20.12
CA SER A 61 -45.36 4.32 19.23
C SER A 61 -46.06 5.45 20.05
N PRO A 62 -46.88 6.39 19.50
CA PRO A 62 -47.52 6.42 18.17
C PRO A 62 -47.73 7.81 17.50
N ALA A 63 -48.03 7.82 16.19
CA ALA A 63 -49.01 8.71 15.52
C ALA A 63 -49.16 8.22 14.06
N ARG A 64 -50.19 7.47 13.70
CA ARG A 64 -51.55 7.89 13.29
C ARG A 64 -51.55 8.78 12.03
N VAL A 65 -51.65 8.16 10.85
CA VAL A 65 -52.44 8.68 9.72
C VAL A 65 -53.14 7.50 9.02
N SER A 66 -54.37 7.79 8.61
CA SER A 66 -55.50 6.93 8.29
C SER A 66 -55.44 6.24 6.92
N SER A 67 -56.11 5.08 6.90
CA SER A 67 -57.07 4.58 5.90
C SER A 67 -56.67 4.28 4.45
N MET A 68 -56.92 3.02 4.09
CA MET A 68 -56.85 2.37 2.77
C MET A 68 -57.89 2.90 1.75
N PRO A 69 -57.83 2.44 0.48
CA PRO A 69 -58.61 1.25 0.13
C PRO A 69 -57.83 0.17 -0.62
N SER A 70 -58.27 -1.06 -0.31
CA SER A 70 -57.90 -2.35 -0.88
C SER A 70 -58.48 -2.53 -2.29
N LEU A 71 -57.70 -3.12 -3.20
CA LEU A 71 -58.25 -4.03 -4.22
C LEU A 71 -57.38 -5.28 -4.36
N ARG A 72 -58.09 -6.41 -4.34
CA ARG A 72 -57.65 -7.80 -4.50
C ARG A 72 -57.20 -8.08 -5.93
N GLY A 73 -56.21 -8.96 -6.11
CA GLY A 73 -55.98 -9.69 -7.35
C GLY A 73 -54.60 -10.36 -7.40
N PRO A 74 -54.41 -11.44 -8.18
CA PRO A 74 -53.90 -12.68 -7.60
C PRO A 74 -52.51 -13.12 -8.11
N ASP A 75 -52.00 -14.15 -7.43
CA ASP A 75 -51.09 -15.18 -7.92
C ASP A 75 -49.63 -14.84 -8.28
N GLY A 76 -48.74 -15.43 -7.48
CA GLY A 76 -47.78 -16.37 -8.07
C GLY A 76 -46.50 -15.80 -8.69
N GLY A 77 -46.03 -14.63 -8.27
CA GLY A 77 -44.72 -14.12 -8.67
C GLY A 77 -43.63 -14.57 -7.71
N SER A 78 -42.99 -15.69 -8.01
CA SER A 78 -41.78 -16.20 -7.33
C SER A 78 -40.84 -15.06 -6.94
N ARG A 79 -40.82 -14.71 -5.65
CA ARG A 79 -39.76 -13.92 -5.04
C ARG A 79 -38.50 -14.77 -5.07
N ARG A 80 -37.87 -14.89 -6.23
CA ARG A 80 -36.44 -15.13 -6.29
C ARG A 80 -35.82 -13.90 -5.67
N SER A 81 -35.67 -13.99 -4.35
CA SER A 81 -34.65 -13.30 -3.62
C SER A 81 -33.35 -13.64 -4.33
N THR A 82 -33.00 -12.85 -5.33
CA THR A 82 -31.63 -12.69 -5.76
C THR A 82 -30.96 -12.01 -4.59
N ARG A 83 -30.67 -12.80 -3.55
CA ARG A 83 -29.55 -12.49 -2.68
C ARG A 83 -28.40 -12.40 -3.66
N CYS A 84 -28.02 -11.18 -4.02
CA CYS A 84 -26.64 -10.95 -4.40
C CYS A 84 -25.85 -11.68 -3.35
N CYS A 85 -25.16 -12.74 -3.78
CA CYS A 85 -24.22 -13.42 -2.95
C CYS A 85 -23.20 -12.35 -2.58
N VAL A 86 -23.43 -11.65 -1.47
CA VAL A 86 -22.35 -11.18 -0.63
C VAL A 86 -21.77 -12.48 -0.11
N GLU A 87 -21.02 -13.15 -0.99
CA GLU A 87 -20.12 -14.19 -0.60
C GLU A 87 -19.25 -13.50 0.43
N ARG A 88 -19.37 -13.96 1.68
CA ARG A 88 -18.56 -13.42 2.76
C ARG A 88 -17.13 -13.56 2.25
N VAL A 89 -16.48 -12.44 1.97
CA VAL A 89 -15.04 -12.38 1.77
C VAL A 89 -14.49 -12.82 3.12
N GLY A 90 -14.36 -14.14 3.29
CA GLY A 90 -13.90 -14.72 4.54
C GLY A 90 -12.42 -14.51 4.56
N ASP A 91 -11.94 -13.58 5.40
CA ASP A 91 -10.55 -13.33 5.76
C ASP A 91 -9.52 -13.77 4.70
N ALA A 92 -9.78 -13.39 3.45
CA ALA A 92 -8.97 -13.83 2.32
C ALA A 92 -7.73 -12.97 2.35
N GLU A 93 -6.67 -13.51 2.95
CA GLU A 93 -5.34 -12.94 2.94
C GLU A 93 -4.97 -12.64 1.48
N LEU A 94 -4.70 -11.38 1.19
CA LEU A 94 -4.38 -10.92 -0.15
C LEU A 94 -2.92 -11.25 -0.42
N SER A 95 -2.70 -12.46 -0.95
CA SER A 95 -1.37 -12.96 -1.26
C SER A 95 -0.75 -12.29 -2.50
N LEU A 96 0.53 -11.97 -2.40
CA LEU A 96 1.40 -11.46 -3.46
C LEU A 96 2.03 -12.59 -4.30
N GLU A 97 1.73 -13.86 -4.04
CA GLU A 97 2.30 -15.00 -4.78
C GLU A 97 2.00 -14.97 -6.28
N ALA A 98 0.87 -14.37 -6.68
CA ALA A 98 0.52 -14.18 -8.09
C ALA A 98 1.51 -13.23 -8.82
N LEU A 99 2.23 -12.38 -8.09
CA LEU A 99 3.19 -11.41 -8.61
C LEU A 99 4.61 -12.01 -8.60
N THR A 100 4.96 -12.62 -9.73
CA THR A 100 6.20 -13.39 -9.89
C THR A 100 7.41 -12.54 -10.30
N ASP A 101 7.21 -11.37 -10.90
CA ASP A 101 8.29 -10.52 -11.41
C ASP A 101 8.44 -9.27 -10.54
N THR A 102 9.13 -9.44 -9.42
CA THR A 102 9.35 -8.37 -8.42
C THR A 102 9.93 -7.10 -9.03
N ALA A 103 10.83 -7.22 -10.02
CA ALA A 103 11.46 -6.06 -10.64
C ALA A 103 10.47 -5.27 -11.51
N LYS A 104 9.63 -5.97 -12.29
CA LYS A 104 8.57 -5.31 -13.08
C LYS A 104 7.52 -4.67 -12.18
N ASP A 105 7.12 -5.35 -11.11
CA ASP A 105 6.09 -4.83 -10.21
C ASP A 105 6.61 -3.66 -9.37
N ALA A 106 7.89 -3.65 -8.98
CA ALA A 106 8.54 -2.49 -8.36
C ALA A 106 8.56 -1.27 -9.31
N ALA A 107 8.96 -1.46 -10.57
CA ALA A 107 8.98 -0.40 -11.57
C ALA A 107 7.56 0.13 -11.87
N PHE A 108 6.56 -0.73 -11.84
CA PHE A 108 5.16 -0.34 -11.94
C PHE A 108 4.74 0.55 -10.75
N LEU A 109 5.02 0.13 -9.52
CA LEU A 109 4.68 0.91 -8.33
C LEU A 109 5.36 2.28 -8.34
N GLU A 110 6.64 2.36 -8.69
CA GLU A 110 7.39 3.61 -8.80
C GLU A 110 6.70 4.60 -9.74
N ALA A 111 6.40 4.17 -10.97
CA ALA A 111 5.75 5.00 -11.97
C ALA A 111 4.31 5.36 -11.60
N SER A 112 3.55 4.41 -11.03
CA SER A 112 2.15 4.60 -10.66
C SER A 112 1.98 5.54 -9.48
N ILE A 113 2.82 5.43 -8.44
CA ILE A 113 2.77 6.34 -7.29
C ILE A 113 3.08 7.77 -7.74
N GLN A 114 4.17 7.96 -8.49
CA GLN A 114 4.50 9.29 -9.01
C GLN A 114 3.35 9.87 -9.83
N THR A 115 2.79 9.09 -10.75
CA THR A 115 1.69 9.53 -11.62
C THR A 115 0.43 9.87 -10.84
N SER A 116 0.08 9.06 -9.84
CA SER A 116 -1.10 9.30 -9.00
C SER A 116 -0.93 10.55 -8.14
N LEU A 117 0.24 10.74 -7.52
CA LEU A 117 0.54 11.94 -6.73
C LEU A 117 0.57 13.19 -7.61
N ASP A 118 1.20 13.14 -8.79
CA ASP A 118 1.21 14.26 -9.75
C ASP A 118 -0.17 14.60 -10.34
N LYS A 119 -1.12 13.66 -10.27
CA LYS A 119 -2.49 13.86 -10.76
C LYS A 119 -3.41 14.43 -9.68
N GLU A 120 -3.32 13.91 -8.46
CA GLU A 120 -4.14 14.35 -7.34
C GLU A 120 -3.64 15.67 -6.76
N TRP A 121 -2.32 15.86 -6.78
CA TRP A 121 -1.62 17.03 -6.29
C TRP A 121 -0.94 17.76 -7.45
N ILE A 122 -0.36 18.93 -7.18
CA ILE A 122 0.46 19.62 -8.18
C ILE A 122 1.74 18.81 -8.38
N LYS A 123 2.21 18.67 -9.62
CA LYS A 123 3.46 17.99 -9.92
C LYS A 123 4.63 18.56 -9.10
N GLN A 124 5.34 17.67 -8.39
CA GLN A 124 6.46 18.01 -7.53
C GLN A 124 7.59 16.98 -7.66
N ASP A 125 8.84 17.42 -7.56
CA ASP A 125 10.01 16.52 -7.69
C ASP A 125 10.04 15.43 -6.60
N ILE A 126 9.52 15.75 -5.41
CA ILE A 126 9.44 14.81 -4.28
C ILE A 126 8.58 13.58 -4.60
N HIS A 127 7.58 13.69 -5.50
CA HIS A 127 6.75 12.54 -5.89
C HIS A 127 7.55 11.45 -6.60
N GLY A 128 8.54 11.83 -7.42
CA GLY A 128 9.45 10.88 -8.05
C GLY A 128 10.36 10.19 -7.04
N VAL A 129 10.83 10.93 -6.03
CA VAL A 129 11.65 10.37 -4.94
C VAL A 129 10.84 9.37 -4.12
N ILE A 130 9.59 9.71 -3.78
CA ILE A 130 8.66 8.81 -3.08
C ILE A 130 8.40 7.55 -3.90
N GLY A 131 8.08 7.69 -5.19
CA GLY A 131 7.85 6.54 -6.08
C GLY A 131 9.06 5.59 -6.13
N SER A 132 10.26 6.15 -6.30
CA SER A 132 11.50 5.36 -6.36
C SER A 132 11.77 4.63 -5.04
N GLU A 133 11.54 5.29 -3.91
CA GLU A 133 11.72 4.68 -2.59
C GLU A 133 10.70 3.56 -2.33
N VAL A 134 9.45 3.74 -2.75
CA VAL A 134 8.42 2.67 -2.69
C VAL A 134 8.85 1.44 -3.48
N GLY A 135 9.34 1.61 -4.72
CA GLY A 135 9.84 0.49 -5.53
C GLY A 135 11.01 -0.24 -4.88
N ARG A 136 11.94 0.52 -4.28
CA ARG A 136 13.08 -0.03 -3.52
C ARG A 136 12.62 -0.83 -2.30
N LEU A 137 11.68 -0.28 -1.51
CA LEU A 137 11.12 -0.92 -0.32
C LEU A 137 10.35 -2.20 -0.69
N TYR A 138 9.50 -2.15 -1.71
CA TYR A 138 8.79 -3.32 -2.21
C TYR A 138 9.76 -4.46 -2.55
N THR A 139 10.79 -4.17 -3.36
CA THR A 139 11.80 -5.16 -3.72
C THR A 139 12.51 -5.76 -2.51
N LYS A 140 12.89 -4.90 -1.55
CA LYS A 140 13.52 -5.32 -0.30
C LYS A 140 12.60 -6.27 0.48
N PHE A 141 11.36 -5.88 0.74
CA PHE A 141 10.43 -6.66 1.56
C PHE A 141 10.00 -7.97 0.89
N ARG A 142 9.84 -7.99 -0.44
CA ARG A 142 9.67 -9.24 -1.20
C ARG A 142 10.88 -10.16 -1.00
N GLY A 143 12.09 -9.62 -1.03
CA GLY A 143 13.33 -10.37 -0.74
C GLY A 143 13.44 -10.87 0.71
N ASP A 144 12.82 -10.16 1.66
CA ASP A 144 12.75 -10.54 3.08
C ASP A 144 11.61 -11.57 3.36
N GLY A 145 10.84 -11.97 2.33
CA GLY A 145 9.76 -12.96 2.45
C GLY A 145 8.40 -12.38 2.82
N VAL A 146 8.16 -11.09 2.55
CA VAL A 146 6.84 -10.48 2.71
C VAL A 146 5.97 -10.82 1.49
N ASP A 147 5.02 -11.73 1.71
CA ASP A 147 4.12 -12.27 0.68
C ASP A 147 2.65 -11.85 0.85
N ASP A 148 2.31 -11.03 1.85
CA ASP A 148 0.96 -10.51 2.08
C ASP A 148 0.87 -9.01 1.80
N VAL A 149 -0.19 -8.57 1.12
CA VAL A 149 -0.43 -7.15 0.78
C VAL A 149 -0.56 -6.32 2.05
N THR A 150 -1.27 -6.80 3.07
CA THR A 150 -1.49 -6.02 4.31
C THR A 150 -0.17 -5.76 5.01
N LEU A 151 0.67 -6.78 5.15
CA LEU A 151 2.00 -6.66 5.73
C LEU A 151 2.89 -5.74 4.90
N MET A 152 2.85 -5.84 3.56
CA MET A 152 3.59 -4.94 2.68
C MET A 152 3.20 -3.47 2.90
N VAL A 153 1.91 -3.17 3.01
CA VAL A 153 1.40 -1.82 3.31
C VAL A 153 1.87 -1.36 4.68
N LEU A 154 1.83 -2.22 5.70
CA LEU A 154 2.29 -1.89 7.05
C LEU A 154 3.78 -1.56 7.09
N GLU A 155 4.62 -2.35 6.42
CA GLU A 155 6.07 -2.15 6.37
C GLU A 155 6.44 -0.86 5.62
N ILE A 156 5.81 -0.60 4.48
CA ILE A 156 6.03 0.64 3.70
C ILE A 156 5.53 1.86 4.47
N GLY A 157 4.31 1.80 5.01
CA GLY A 157 3.71 2.90 5.77
C GLY A 157 4.50 3.23 7.04
N GLY A 158 5.00 2.21 7.75
CA GLY A 158 5.87 2.39 8.90
C GLY A 158 7.19 3.09 8.54
N PHE A 159 7.79 2.72 7.41
CA PHE A 159 9.03 3.34 6.94
C PHE A 159 8.82 4.80 6.52
N LEU A 160 7.81 5.07 5.67
CA LEU A 160 7.55 6.42 5.13
C LEU A 160 7.02 7.39 6.19
N SER A 161 6.44 6.89 7.28
CA SER A 161 5.90 7.74 8.35
C SER A 161 6.93 8.11 9.42
N ASP A 162 8.10 7.46 9.45
CA ASP A 162 9.17 7.83 10.38
C ASP A 162 10.12 8.86 9.73
N PRO A 163 10.13 10.13 10.18
CA PRO A 163 10.96 11.17 9.61
C PRO A 163 12.47 10.93 9.79
N LYS A 164 12.87 9.96 10.62
CA LYS A 164 14.27 9.55 10.76
C LYS A 164 14.70 8.57 9.67
N LEU A 165 13.76 7.86 9.06
CA LEU A 165 14.01 6.88 8.01
C LEU A 165 13.84 7.51 6.63
N PHE A 166 12.79 8.32 6.46
CA PHE A 166 12.50 8.99 5.21
C PHE A 166 11.90 10.37 5.43
N ASP A 167 12.45 11.37 4.75
CA ASP A 167 11.91 12.72 4.79
C ASP A 167 10.91 12.90 3.64
N MET A 168 9.62 12.97 3.98
CA MET A 168 8.53 13.21 3.03
C MET A 168 8.53 14.64 2.48
N GLY A 169 9.35 15.55 3.03
CA GLY A 169 9.49 16.92 2.55
C GLY A 169 8.16 17.65 2.40
N ASP A 170 7.98 18.32 1.27
CA ASP A 170 6.80 19.12 0.94
C ASP A 170 5.74 18.35 0.13
N ALA A 171 5.66 17.03 0.25
CA ALA A 171 4.77 16.20 -0.57
C ALA A 171 3.26 16.41 -0.30
N PHE A 172 2.87 17.21 0.69
CA PHE A 172 1.48 17.45 1.16
C PHE A 172 0.67 16.19 1.54
N VAL A 173 1.28 15.00 1.43
CA VAL A 173 0.70 13.67 1.67
C VAL A 173 1.47 12.94 2.77
N GLY A 174 0.77 12.16 3.60
CA GLY A 174 1.38 11.36 4.64
C GLY A 174 1.93 10.02 4.13
N GLY A 175 2.90 9.45 4.83
CA GLY A 175 3.47 8.14 4.49
C GLY A 175 2.44 7.00 4.47
N TRP A 176 1.45 7.03 5.38
CA TRP A 176 0.35 6.05 5.39
C TRP A 176 -0.62 6.21 4.21
N ASP A 177 -0.83 7.43 3.71
CA ASP A 177 -1.69 7.65 2.54
C ASP A 177 -1.04 7.05 1.29
N VAL A 178 0.27 7.25 1.13
CA VAL A 178 1.06 6.59 0.07
C VAL A 178 1.02 5.07 0.22
N ALA A 179 1.15 4.54 1.44
CA ALA A 179 1.10 3.10 1.67
C ALA A 179 -0.27 2.49 1.33
N ASN A 180 -1.37 3.17 1.64
CA ASN A 180 -2.70 2.73 1.22
C ASN A 180 -2.84 2.69 -0.31
N MET A 181 -2.30 3.70 -0.99
CA MET A 181 -2.26 3.73 -2.46
C MET A 181 -1.45 2.55 -3.03
N VAL A 182 -0.34 2.16 -2.38
CA VAL A 182 0.41 0.94 -2.75
C VAL A 182 -0.46 -0.30 -2.63
N GLY A 183 -1.26 -0.41 -1.56
CA GLY A 183 -2.22 -1.51 -1.38
C GLY A 183 -3.22 -1.61 -2.54
N ASP A 184 -3.85 -0.49 -2.89
CA ASP A 184 -4.80 -0.43 -4.00
C ASP A 184 -4.14 -0.80 -5.34
N LEU A 185 -2.94 -0.29 -5.60
CA LEU A 185 -2.17 -0.60 -6.82
C LEU A 185 -1.79 -2.09 -6.90
N LEU A 186 -1.39 -2.71 -5.79
CA LEU A 186 -1.07 -4.13 -5.74
C LEU A 186 -2.30 -5.01 -5.96
N ILE A 187 -3.43 -4.66 -5.34
CA ILE A 187 -4.70 -5.35 -5.55
C ILE A 187 -5.14 -5.26 -7.01
N ALA A 188 -5.09 -4.06 -7.60
CA ALA A 188 -5.37 -3.86 -9.02
C ALA A 188 -4.41 -4.67 -9.92
N ARG A 189 -3.14 -4.78 -9.52
CA ARG A 189 -2.13 -5.56 -10.23
C ARG A 189 -2.42 -7.06 -10.18
N ILE A 190 -2.84 -7.58 -9.03
CA ILE A 190 -3.21 -8.99 -8.83
C ILE A 190 -4.50 -9.34 -9.60
N ALA A 191 -5.49 -8.46 -9.57
CA ALA A 191 -6.75 -8.65 -10.28
C ALA A 191 -6.55 -8.76 -11.80
N GLY A 192 -5.49 -8.14 -12.33
CA GLY A 192 -5.15 -8.16 -13.74
C GLY A 192 -6.10 -7.30 -14.59
N PRO A 193 -5.88 -7.25 -15.92
CA PRO A 193 -6.70 -6.44 -16.83
C PRO A 193 -8.17 -6.86 -16.88
N ASP A 194 -8.46 -8.14 -16.60
CA ASP A 194 -9.81 -8.71 -16.63
C ASP A 194 -10.54 -8.62 -15.28
N GLY A 195 -9.84 -8.25 -14.20
CA GLY A 195 -10.38 -8.19 -12.84
C GLY A 195 -11.10 -6.88 -12.49
N ALA A 196 -11.04 -5.87 -13.37
CA ALA A 196 -11.87 -4.66 -13.27
C ALA A 196 -13.37 -4.96 -13.53
N ASP A 197 -13.66 -6.11 -14.15
CA ASP A 197 -15.02 -6.61 -14.40
C ASP A 197 -15.51 -7.51 -13.26
N CYS A 198 -15.17 -7.20 -12.01
CA CYS A 198 -15.84 -7.81 -10.87
C CYS A 198 -17.35 -7.53 -10.99
N ALA A 199 -18.09 -8.60 -11.31
CA ALA A 199 -19.51 -8.77 -11.66
C ALA A 199 -20.59 -8.05 -10.81
N CYS A 200 -20.42 -6.76 -10.54
CA CYS A 200 -21.34 -5.91 -9.80
C CYS A 200 -21.96 -4.80 -10.68
N SER A 201 -21.56 -4.69 -11.95
CA SER A 201 -22.02 -3.64 -12.87
C SER A 201 -23.14 -4.08 -13.82
N ASP A 202 -23.87 -5.15 -13.50
CA ASP A 202 -25.18 -5.36 -14.12
C ASP A 202 -26.10 -4.22 -13.66
N VAL A 203 -26.13 -3.15 -14.46
CA VAL A 203 -27.07 -2.04 -14.35
C VAL A 203 -28.47 -2.66 -14.46
N VAL A 204 -29.10 -2.89 -13.31
CA VAL A 204 -30.54 -3.14 -13.25
C VAL A 204 -31.19 -1.88 -13.78
N ALA A 205 -31.57 -1.89 -15.05
CA ALA A 205 -32.38 -0.86 -15.66
C ALA A 205 -33.66 -0.74 -14.82
N ILE A 206 -33.76 0.33 -14.03
CA ILE A 206 -34.99 0.68 -13.33
C ILE A 206 -35.93 1.19 -14.42
N PRO A 207 -37.01 0.48 -14.79
CA PRO A 207 -37.98 1.02 -15.75
C PRO A 207 -38.56 2.30 -15.16
N ALA A 208 -38.50 3.39 -15.92
CA ALA A 208 -39.13 4.65 -15.55
C ALA A 208 -40.64 4.43 -15.45
N GLU A 209 -41.20 4.64 -14.27
CA GLU A 209 -42.66 4.60 -14.07
C GLU A 209 -43.27 5.91 -14.62
N GLU A 210 -44.22 5.79 -15.56
CA GLU A 210 -45.14 6.85 -16.01
C GLU A 210 -46.33 7.00 -15.04
#